data_AF-A0A0R1KV47-F1
#
_entry.id   AF-A0A0R1KV47-F1
#
_cell.length_a   1.000
_cell.length_b   1.000
_cell.length_c   1.000
_cell.angle_alpha   90.00
_cell.angle_beta   90.00
_cell.angle_gamma   90.00
#
_symmetry.space_group_name_H-M   'P 1'
#
loop_
_entity.id
_entity.type
_entity.pdbx_description
1 polymer ?
#
loop_
_entity_poly.entity_id
_entity_poly.type
_entity_poly.pdbx_seq_one_letter_code
_entity_poly.pdbx_strand_id
1 'polypeptide(L)' 'MLTDPWAVDIQGIWEQAAHNPDPDKRKLFDALHTYLLDKRQEQIINEKHFVI' A
#
# COMPACT_ATOMS: atom_id res chain seq x y z
N MET A 1 2.39 -8.98 -12.68
CA MET A 1 3.06 -8.25 -11.58
C MET A 1 2.11 -7.15 -11.14
N LEU A 2 1.93 -6.95 -9.84
CA LEU A 2 1.10 -5.85 -9.34
C LEU A 2 1.59 -4.56 -10.00
N THR A 3 0.70 -3.98 -10.80
CA THR A 3 0.82 -2.78 -11.61
C THR A 3 1.30 -1.58 -10.79
N ASP A 4 1.64 -0.50 -11.49
CA ASP A 4 2.01 0.81 -10.93
C ASP A 4 1.40 1.05 -9.52
N PRO A 5 2.23 1.14 -8.46
CA PRO A 5 1.76 1.35 -7.08
C PRO A 5 0.85 2.57 -6.93
N TRP A 6 0.96 3.56 -7.81
CA TRP A 6 0.13 4.76 -7.80
C TRP A 6 -1.26 4.56 -8.43
N ALA A 7 -1.41 3.57 -9.31
CA ALA A 7 -2.69 3.23 -9.94
C ALA A 7 -3.62 2.44 -9.02
N VAL A 8 -3.13 1.97 -7.87
CA VAL A 8 -3.91 1.22 -6.89
C VAL A 8 -4.62 2.18 -5.92
N ASP A 9 -5.91 1.94 -5.67
CA ASP A 9 -6.64 2.68 -4.63
C ASP A 9 -6.21 2.20 -3.24
N ILE A 10 -5.25 2.93 -2.67
CA ILE A 10 -4.69 2.62 -1.35
C ILE A 10 -5.71 2.85 -0.23
N GLN A 11 -6.63 3.78 -0.41
CA GLN A 11 -7.67 4.07 0.58
C GLN A 11 -8.65 2.90 0.66
N GLY A 12 -9.12 2.41 -0.50
CA GLY A 12 -10.00 1.24 -0.55
C GLY A 12 -9.35 -0.01 0.09
N ILE A 13 -8.04 -0.21 -0.08
CA ILE A 13 -7.31 -1.31 0.57
C ILE A 13 -7.24 -1.11 2.08
N TRP A 14 -6.97 0.11 2.56
CA TRP A 14 -6.96 0.41 3.99
C TRP A 14 -8.35 0.21 4.62
N GLU A 15 -9.42 0.63 3.96
CA GLU A 15 -10.80 0.44 4.42
C GLU A 15 -11.14 -1.06 4.57
N GLN A 16 -10.67 -1.90 3.65
CA GLN A 16 -10.80 -3.35 3.78
C GLN A 16 -9.96 -3.90 4.94
N ALA A 17 -8.73 -3.41 5.13
CA ALA A 17 -7.91 -3.78 6.29
C ALA A 17 -8.53 -3.33 7.64
N ALA A 18 -9.29 -2.24 7.65
CA ALA A 18 -9.91 -1.73 8.88
C ALA A 18 -11.25 -2.42 9.21
N HIS A 19 -12.08 -2.67 8.20
CA HIS A 19 -13.49 -3.00 8.41
C HIS A 19 -13.91 -4.39 7.93
N ASN A 20 -13.05 -5.15 7.24
CA ASN A 20 -13.45 -6.46 6.73
C ASN A 20 -13.72 -7.43 7.90
N PRO A 21 -14.90 -8.08 7.95
CA PRO A 21 -15.28 -8.96 9.05
C PRO A 21 -14.48 -10.27 9.08
N ASP A 22 -13.90 -10.65 7.94
CA ASP A 22 -13.07 -11.84 7.81
C ASP A 22 -11.63 -11.53 8.28
N PRO A 23 -11.13 -12.19 9.33
CA PRO A 23 -9.83 -11.90 9.92
C PRO A 23 -8.65 -12.24 8.99
N ASP A 24 -8.81 -13.23 8.10
CA ASP A 24 -7.74 -13.62 7.18
C ASP A 24 -7.68 -12.65 6.00
N LYS A 25 -8.85 -12.21 5.50
CA LYS A 25 -8.89 -11.11 4.51
C LYS A 25 -8.32 -9.83 5.09
N ARG A 26 -8.61 -9.53 6.36
CA ARG A 26 -8.05 -8.34 7.03
C ARG A 26 -6.53 -8.34 7.00
N LYS A 27 -5.89 -9.46 7.37
CA LYS A 27 -4.43 -9.63 7.33
C LYS A 27 -3.88 -9.48 5.91
N LEU A 28 -4.59 -10.03 4.91
CA LEU A 28 -4.20 -9.88 3.51
C LEU A 28 -4.21 -8.41 3.07
N PHE A 29 -5.30 -7.69 3.34
CA PHE A 29 -5.41 -6.27 2.98
C PHE A 29 -4.40 -5.40 3.75
N ASP A 30 -4.12 -5.72 5.01
CA ASP A 30 -3.10 -5.03 5.81
C ASP A 30 -1.68 -5.23 5.24
N ALA A 31 -1.34 -6.46 4.85
CA ALA A 31 -0.07 -6.77 4.18
C ALA A 31 0.04 -6.06 2.81
N LEU A 32 -1.05 -6.04 2.03
CA LEU A 32 -1.10 -5.34 0.74
C LEU A 32 -0.96 -3.83 0.92
N HIS A 33 -1.62 -3.24 1.92
CA HIS A 33 -1.51 -1.83 2.25
C HIS A 33 -0.07 -1.46 2.62
N THR A 34 0.56 -2.24 3.50
CA THR A 34 1.95 -2.05 3.93
C THR A 34 2.92 -2.13 2.74
N TYR A 35 2.76 -3.13 1.89
CA TYR A 35 3.58 -3.27 0.68
C TYR A 35 3.44 -2.09 -0.28
N LEU A 36 2.22 -1.58 -0.51
CA LEU A 36 1.99 -0.44 -1.40
C LEU A 36 2.59 0.85 -0.84
N LEU A 37 2.50 1.07 0.47
CA LEU A 37 3.15 2.21 1.12
C LEU A 37 4.66 2.15 0.93
N ASP A 38 5.27 0.99 1.17
CA ASP A 38 6.70 0.76 0.98
C ASP A 38 7.14 1.06 -0.47
N LYS A 39 6.41 0.55 -1.46
CA LYS A 39 6.71 0.80 -2.88
C LYS A 39 6.54 2.25 -3.31
N ARG A 40 5.52 2.95 -2.82
CA ARG A 40 5.36 4.39 -3.09
C ARG A 40 6.50 5.18 -2.45
N GLN A 41 6.87 4.83 -1.21
CA GLN A 41 7.98 5.48 -0.51
C GLN A 41 9.32 5.26 -1.22
N GLU A 42 9.63 4.03 -1.67
CA GLU A 42 10.80 3.73 -2.48
C GLU A 42 10.86 4.63 -3.73
N GLN A 43 9.74 4.80 -4.44
CA GLN A 43 9.69 5.64 -5.65
C GLN A 43 9.91 7.13 -5.33
N ILE A 44 9.27 7.66 -4.30
CA ILE A 44 9.45 9.05 -3.84
C ILE A 44 10.91 9.32 -3.47
N ILE A 45 11.55 8.40 -2.75
CA ILE A 45 12.96 8.52 -2.34
C ILE A 45 13.87 8.44 -3.58
N ASN A 46 13.59 7.52 -4.50
CA ASN A 46 14.38 7.33 -5.72
C ASN A 46 14.21 8.47 -6.74
N GLU A 47 13.13 9.25 -6.69
CA GLU A 47 12.92 10.47 -7.50
C GLU A 47 13.78 11.67 -7.07
N LYS A 48 14.73 11.48 -6.13
CA LYS A 48 15.83 12.43 -5.81
C LYS A 48 15.43 13.81 -5.28
N HIS A 49 14.34 13.91 -4.50
CA HIS A 49 13.99 15.18 -3.82
C HIS A 49 14.27 15.20 -2.31
N PHE A 50 14.73 14.08 -1.73
CA PHE A 50 15.11 14.03 -0.32
C PHE A 50 16.63 13.82 -0.18
N VAL A 51 17.37 14.91 -0.34
CA VAL A 51 18.70 15.04 0.28
C VAL A 51 18.43 15.47 1.72
N ILE A 52 18.76 14.61 2.68
CA ILE A 52 18.79 14.94 4.12
C ILE A 52 20.07 15.72 4.40
#